data_AF-A0A0E3R6Q6-F1
#
_entry.id   AF-A0A0E3R6Q6-F1
#
_cell.length_a   1.000
_cell.length_b   1.000
_cell.length_c   1.000
_cell.angle_alpha   90.00
_cell.angle_beta   90.00
_cell.angle_gamma   90.00
#
_symmetry.space_group_name_H-M   'P 1'
#
loop_
_entity.id
_entity.type
_entity.pdbx_description
1 polymer ?
#
loop_
_entity_poly.entity_id
_entity_poly.type
_entity_poly.pdbx_seq_one_letter_code
_entity_poly.pdbx_strand_id
1 'polypeptide(L)'
;MVKNHHLAQSISDSAWSSFVTKLEYKAEWFGKTILRIGQFEPSSKLCSVCGYHNKELQLKDREWTCPDCKTKHDRDINAAINIKKFALVDQNLIGL
;
A
#
# COMPACT_ATOMS: atom_id res chain seq x y z
N MET A 1 -13.99 -8.51 2.89
CA MET A 1 -12.67 -9.12 2.58
C MET A 1 -12.71 -10.65 2.66
N VAL A 2 -13.42 -11.23 3.64
CA VAL A 2 -13.57 -12.68 3.82
C VAL A 2 -14.73 -13.24 2.96
N LYS A 3 -14.55 -13.29 1.63
CA LYS A 3 -15.56 -13.85 0.70
C LYS A 3 -15.11 -15.16 0.04
N ASN A 4 -13.80 -15.37 -0.09
CA ASN A 4 -13.24 -16.59 -0.67
C ASN A 4 -12.95 -17.60 0.44
N HIS A 5 -13.65 -18.73 0.45
CA HIS A 5 -13.52 -19.75 1.50
C HIS A 5 -12.10 -20.35 1.58
N HIS A 6 -11.36 -20.43 0.47
CA HIS A 6 -9.98 -20.93 0.45
C HIS A 6 -8.99 -19.97 1.11
N LEU A 7 -9.31 -18.67 1.15
CA LEU A 7 -8.45 -17.63 1.72
C LEU A 7 -8.99 -17.07 3.04
N ALA A 8 -10.20 -17.45 3.43
CA ALA A 8 -10.89 -16.89 4.59
C ALA A 8 -10.10 -17.09 5.88
N GLN A 9 -9.59 -18.31 6.09
CA GLN A 9 -8.80 -18.65 7.27
C GLN A 9 -7.50 -17.83 7.34
N SER A 10 -6.69 -17.84 6.28
CA SER A 10 -5.40 -17.12 6.27
C SER A 10 -5.57 -15.60 6.41
N ILE A 11 -6.63 -15.04 5.82
CA ILE A 11 -6.99 -13.63 6.00
C ILE A 11 -7.35 -13.33 7.46
N SER A 12 -8.10 -14.23 8.12
CA SER A 12 -8.54 -14.04 9.50
C SER A 12 -7.37 -14.18 10.48
N ASP A 13 -6.50 -15.17 10.27
CA ASP A 13 -5.30 -15.41 11.07
C ASP A 13 -4.30 -14.25 11.02
N SER A 14 -4.31 -13.49 9.92
CA SER A 14 -3.43 -12.32 9.77
C SER A 14 -3.82 -11.13 10.67
N ALA A 15 -5.03 -11.13 11.25
CA ALA A 15 -5.48 -10.18 12.27
C ALA A 15 -5.24 -8.69 11.95
N TRP A 16 -5.38 -8.26 10.69
CA TRP A 16 -5.04 -6.89 10.25
C TRP A 16 -5.79 -5.79 10.99
N SER A 17 -7.07 -5.99 11.32
CA SER A 17 -7.83 -5.00 12.11
C SER A 17 -7.19 -4.80 13.49
N SER A 18 -6.84 -5.90 14.17
CA SER A 18 -6.18 -5.83 15.48
C SER A 18 -4.81 -5.18 15.40
N PHE A 19 -4.03 -5.46 14.34
CA PHE A 19 -2.76 -4.79 14.11
C PHE A 19 -2.93 -3.27 13.99
N VAL A 20 -3.89 -2.82 13.18
CA VAL A 20 -4.17 -1.39 12.99
C VAL A 20 -4.64 -0.72 14.28
N THR A 21 -5.58 -1.33 15.01
CA THR A 21 -6.02 -0.81 16.32
C THR A 21 -4.85 -0.68 17.29
N LYS A 22 -3.95 -1.66 17.31
CA LYS A 22 -2.75 -1.61 18.16
C LYS A 22 -1.80 -0.48 17.76
N LEU A 23 -1.62 -0.28 16.45
CA LEU A 23 -0.78 0.79 15.93
C LEU A 23 -1.35 2.17 16.31
N GLU A 24 -2.67 2.35 16.19
CA GLU A 24 -3.36 3.60 16.51
C GLU A 24 -3.21 4.02 17.97
N TYR A 25 -3.56 3.16 18.92
CA TYR A 25 -3.46 3.55 20.33
C TYR A 25 -2.00 3.78 20.74
N LYS A 26 -1.04 3.05 20.15
CA LYS A 26 0.39 3.28 20.39
C LYS A 26 0.85 4.62 19.81
N ALA A 27 0.43 4.95 18.60
CA ALA A 27 0.75 6.23 17.98
C ALA A 27 0.20 7.39 18.81
N GLU A 28 -1.05 7.30 19.27
CA GLU A 28 -1.67 8.28 20.17
C GLU A 28 -0.85 8.45 21.46
N TRP A 29 -0.47 7.34 22.11
CA TRP A 29 0.34 7.38 23.33
C TRP A 29 1.68 8.12 23.14
N PHE A 30 2.31 7.99 21.97
CA PHE A 30 3.57 8.67 21.65
C PHE A 30 3.39 10.02 20.93
N GLY A 31 2.17 10.54 20.80
CA GLY A 31 1.89 11.79 20.07
C GLY A 31 2.28 11.72 18.59
N LYS A 32 2.09 10.56 17.95
CA LYS A 32 2.37 10.32 16.53
C LYS A 32 1.07 10.28 15.72
N THR A 33 1.15 10.76 14.48
CA THR A 33 0.05 10.70 13.53
C THR A 33 0.17 9.48 12.64
N ILE A 34 -0.95 8.79 12.39
CA ILE A 34 -1.05 7.74 11.38
C ILE A 34 -1.83 8.29 10.19
N LEU A 35 -1.23 8.21 9.02
CA LEU A 35 -1.89 8.50 7.75
C LEU A 35 -2.33 7.20 7.09
N ARG A 36 -3.51 7.21 6.48
CA ARG A 36 -4.09 6.08 5.75
C ARG A 36 -4.27 6.47 4.30
N ILE A 37 -4.18 5.49 3.41
CA ILE A 37 -4.46 5.66 1.97
C ILE A 37 -5.72 4.86 1.60
N GLY A 38 -6.27 5.11 0.41
CA GLY A 38 -7.38 4.33 -0.13
C GLY A 38 -7.03 2.84 -0.26
N GLN A 39 -8.00 1.97 0.04
CA GLN A 39 -7.83 0.51 0.00
C GLN A 39 -7.42 -0.02 -1.39
N PHE A 40 -7.84 0.66 -2.46
CA PHE A 40 -7.65 0.23 -3.84
C PHE A 40 -6.59 1.03 -4.59
N GLU A 41 -5.81 1.84 -3.88
CA GLU A 41 -4.68 2.57 -4.48
C GLU A 41 -3.65 1.59 -5.08
N PRO A 42 -3.17 1.82 -6.31
CA PRO A 42 -2.31 0.89 -7.04
C PRO A 42 -0.85 0.94 -6.57
N SER A 43 -0.60 0.85 -5.25
CA SER A 43 0.72 1.07 -4.64
C SER A 43 1.80 0.17 -5.23
N SER A 44 1.54 -1.12 -5.43
CA SER A 44 2.51 -2.06 -6.01
C SER A 44 2.59 -2.01 -7.54
N LYS A 45 1.52 -1.55 -8.21
CA LYS A 45 1.36 -1.55 -9.66
C LYS A 45 1.81 -0.25 -10.34
N LEU A 46 1.88 0.84 -9.59
CA LEU A 46 2.35 2.13 -10.10
C LEU A 46 3.88 2.19 -10.00
N CYS A 47 4.57 2.58 -11.06
CA CYS A 47 6.00 2.87 -11.00
C CYS A 47 6.21 4.09 -10.11
N SER A 48 6.93 3.92 -9.00
CA SER A 48 7.23 5.03 -8.09
C SER A 48 8.16 6.08 -8.68
N VAL A 49 8.79 5.84 -9.84
CA VAL A 49 9.67 6.81 -10.51
C VAL A 49 8.91 7.66 -11.52
N CYS A 50 8.22 7.04 -12.48
CA CYS A 50 7.58 7.76 -13.60
C CYS A 50 6.04 7.70 -13.62
N GLY A 51 5.41 6.92 -12.74
CA GLY A 51 3.95 6.81 -12.68
C GLY A 51 3.32 5.81 -13.66
N TYR A 52 4.12 5.04 -14.42
CA TYR A 52 3.58 3.98 -15.27
C TYR A 52 2.77 2.95 -14.46
N HIS A 53 1.54 2.66 -14.89
CA HIS A 53 0.66 1.69 -14.23
C HIS A 53 0.75 0.30 -14.89
N ASN A 54 1.45 -0.63 -14.23
CA ASN A 54 1.53 -2.03 -14.62
C ASN A 54 0.25 -2.81 -14.23
N LYS A 55 -0.71 -2.88 -15.15
CA LYS A 55 -1.99 -3.58 -14.93
C LYS A 55 -1.82 -5.09 -14.79
N GLU A 56 -0.82 -5.66 -15.46
CA GLU A 56 -0.59 -7.11 -15.60
C GLU A 56 0.16 -7.73 -14.42
N LEU A 57 0.73 -6.92 -13.53
CA LEU A 57 1.44 -7.38 -12.34
C LEU A 57 0.58 -8.32 -11.49
N GLN A 58 1.09 -9.54 -11.27
CA GLN A 58 0.45 -10.58 -10.45
C GLN A 58 1.06 -10.64 -9.06
N LEU A 59 0.36 -11.30 -8.12
CA LEU A 59 0.83 -11.43 -6.75
C LEU A 59 2.15 -12.21 -6.62
N LYS A 60 2.44 -13.12 -7.54
CA LYS A 60 3.67 -13.92 -7.59
C LYS A 60 4.89 -13.13 -8.06
N ASP A 61 4.68 -12.02 -8.75
CA ASP A 61 5.76 -11.22 -9.33
C ASP A 61 6.36 -10.34 -8.22
N ARG A 62 7.55 -10.71 -7.76
CA ARG A 62 8.26 -10.02 -6.66
C ARG A 62 9.12 -8.86 -7.15
N GLU A 63 9.58 -8.96 -8.39
CA GLU A 63 10.33 -7.92 -9.07
C GLU A 63 9.72 -7.65 -10.44
N TRP A 64 9.79 -6.40 -10.92
CA TRP A 64 9.42 -6.06 -12.29
C TRP A 64 10.21 -4.85 -12.77
N THR A 65 10.41 -4.76 -14.09
CA THR A 65 11.08 -3.62 -14.71
C THR A 65 10.03 -2.72 -15.36
N CYS A 66 10.07 -1.43 -15.05
CA CYS A 66 9.18 -0.47 -15.67
C CYS A 66 9.42 -0.41 -17.19
N PRO A 67 8.42 -0.65 -18.04
CA PRO A 67 8.61 -0.61 -19.49
C PRO A 67 8.87 0.81 -20.01
N ASP A 68 8.45 1.83 -19.26
CA ASP A 68 8.60 3.25 -19.61
C ASP A 68 9.98 3.78 -19.19
N CYS A 69 10.26 3.89 -17.89
CA CYS A 69 11.53 4.45 -17.38
C CYS A 69 12.65 3.44 -17.13
N LYS A 70 12.44 2.15 -17.38
CA LYS A 70 13.43 1.06 -17.19
C LYS A 70 13.91 0.81 -15.77
N THR A 71 13.33 1.49 -14.77
CA THR A 71 13.65 1.23 -13.35
C THR A 71 13.27 -0.21 -12.98
N LYS A 72 14.19 -0.93 -12.35
CA LYS A 72 13.90 -2.23 -11.72
C LYS A 72 13.29 -2.00 -10.34
N HIS A 73 12.15 -2.62 -10.08
CA HIS A 73 11.45 -2.53 -8.81
C HIS A 73 11.46 -3.86 -8.08
N ASP A 74 11.82 -3.85 -6.80
CA ASP A 74 11.21 -4.75 -5.82
C ASP A 74 9.78 -4.25 -5.56
N ARG A 75 8.81 -5.16 -5.63
CA ARG A 75 7.40 -4.81 -5.56
C ARG A 75 7.02 -4.17 -4.22
N ASP A 76 7.55 -4.69 -3.11
CA ASP A 76 7.15 -4.25 -1.78
C ASP A 76 7.83 -2.91 -1.43
N ILE A 77 9.09 -2.71 -1.85
CA ILE A 77 9.77 -1.40 -1.76
C ILE A 77 9.03 -0.35 -2.60
N ASN A 78 8.68 -0.67 -3.85
CA ASN A 78 7.93 0.22 -4.72
C ASN A 78 6.56 0.58 -4.10
N ALA A 79 5.87 -0.41 -3.53
CA ALA A 79 4.61 -0.18 -2.82
C ALA A 79 4.80 0.76 -1.62
N ALA A 80 5.82 0.56 -0.79
CA ALA A 80 6.09 1.43 0.35
C ALA A 80 6.34 2.89 -0.05
N ILE A 81 7.09 3.12 -1.14
CA ILE A 81 7.34 4.47 -1.67
C ILE A 81 6.02 5.11 -2.13
N ASN A 82 5.19 4.37 -2.86
CA ASN A 82 3.91 4.88 -3.34
C ASN A 82 2.91 5.12 -2.20
N ILE A 83 2.83 4.24 -1.20
CA ILE A 83 2.00 4.45 -0.01
C ILE A 83 2.37 5.78 0.68
N LYS A 84 3.66 6.05 0.85
CA LYS A 84 4.13 7.33 1.39
C LYS A 84 3.72 8.50 0.51
N LYS A 85 3.86 8.38 -0.82
CA LYS A 85 3.47 9.44 -1.77
C LYS A 85 1.98 9.72 -1.70
N PHE A 86 1.12 8.71 -1.81
CA PHE A 86 -0.34 8.87 -1.73
C PHE A 86 -0.76 9.50 -0.40
N ALA A 87 -0.23 8.98 0.71
CA ALA A 87 -0.54 9.49 2.04
C ALA A 87 -0.16 10.97 2.24
N LEU A 88 0.84 11.48 1.52
CA LEU A 88 1.26 12.88 1.59
C LEU A 88 0.60 13.77 0.54
N VAL A 89 0.26 13.22 -0.64
CA VAL A 89 -0.46 13.94 -1.69
C VAL A 89 -1.92 14.17 -1.27
N ASP A 90 -2.56 13.18 -0.63
CA ASP A 90 -3.91 13.33 -0.09
C ASP A 90 -3.98 14.36 1.06
N GLN A 91 -2.83 14.80 1.59
CA GLN A 91 -2.71 15.87 2.59
C GLN A 91 -2.52 17.26 1.95
N ASN A 92 -2.44 17.38 0.62
CA ASN A 92 -2.57 18.67 -0.09
C ASN A 92 -4.04 19.14 -0.09
N LEU A 93 -4.62 19.21 1.11
CA LEU A 93 -5.85 19.95 1.40
C LEU A 93 -5.55 21.45 1.28
N ILE A 94 -5.50 21.95 0.05
CA ILE A 94 -6.00 23.31 -0.19
C ILE A 94 -7.50 23.15 -0.43
N GLY A 95 -8.28 23.42 0.62
CA GLY A 95 -9.76 23.40 0.64
C GLY A 95 -10.31 22.45 1.71
N LEU A 96 -11.25 22.80 2.59
CA LEU A 96 -12.44 23.64 2.40
C LEU A 96 -13.09 23.45 1.02
#